data_AF-A0A6G7ZWE4-F1
#
_entry.id   AF-A0A6G7ZWE4-F1
#
_cell.length_a   1.000
_cell.length_b   1.000
_cell.length_c   1.000
_cell.angle_alpha   90.00
_cell.angle_beta   90.00
_cell.angle_gamma   90.00
#
_symmetry.space_group_name_H-M   'P 1'
#
loop_
_entity.id
_entity.type
_entity.pdbx_description
1 polymer ?
#
loop_
_entity_poly.entity_id
_entity_poly.type
_entity_poly.pdbx_seq_one_letter_code
_entity_poly.pdbx_strand_id
1 'polypeptide(L)'
;MNTSQSLEIEKAIGPLIQALAAHSIIAVGSQVSDSFGNFVVSFRGASKEFQIIRDRGQLIVGGPEQQELEQAGLFRAFPGFRELETPLMQWVKRSEA
;
A
#
# COMPACT_ATOMS: atom_id res chain seq x y z
N MET A 1 -0.54 19.06 12.95
CA MET A 1 -0.91 18.18 11.83
C MET A 1 -0.04 18.55 10.64
N ASN A 2 0.89 17.68 10.24
CA ASN A 2 1.83 17.92 9.14
C ASN A 2 1.13 17.73 7.80
N THR A 3 0.52 18.80 7.29
CA THR A 3 -0.24 18.82 6.03
C THR A 3 0.57 18.41 4.81
N SER A 4 1.89 18.63 4.81
CA SER A 4 2.77 18.33 3.67
C SER A 4 3.00 16.82 3.46
N GLN A 5 3.03 16.03 4.54
CA GLN A 5 3.28 14.59 4.46
C GLN A 5 2.07 13.84 3.85
N SER A 6 0.85 14.27 4.21
CA SER A 6 -0.38 13.72 3.65
C SER A 6 -0.53 14.01 2.16
N LEU A 7 -0.07 15.18 1.69
CA LEU A 7 -0.16 15.58 0.28
C LEU A 7 0.68 14.70 -0.66
N GLU A 8 1.88 14.26 -0.26
CA GLU A 8 2.71 13.39 -1.10
C GLU A 8 2.14 11.98 -1.21
N ILE A 9 1.67 11.44 -0.09
CA ILE A 9 1.03 10.12 -0.03
C ILE A 9 -0.26 10.14 -0.85
N GLU A 10 -1.10 11.16 -0.69
CA GLU A 10 -2.36 11.30 -1.41
C GLU A 10 -2.13 11.43 -2.93
N LYS A 11 -1.08 12.14 -3.36
CA LYS A 11 -0.70 12.20 -4.77
C LYS A 11 -0.18 10.86 -5.32
N ALA A 12 0.57 10.12 -4.52
CA ALA A 12 1.22 8.88 -4.96
C ALA A 12 0.28 7.66 -4.96
N ILE A 13 -0.53 7.53 -3.91
CA ILE A 13 -1.39 6.37 -3.66
C ILE A 13 -2.80 6.73 -3.16
N GLY A 14 -3.24 8.00 -3.22
CA GLY A 14 -4.59 8.41 -2.81
C GLY A 14 -5.72 7.63 -3.47
N PRO A 15 -5.71 7.41 -4.81
CA PRO A 15 -6.70 6.56 -5.47
C PRO A 15 -6.70 5.13 -4.92
N LEU A 16 -5.52 4.59 -4.60
CA LEU A 16 -5.38 3.25 -4.02
C LEU A 16 -5.94 3.18 -2.60
N ILE A 17 -5.73 4.21 -1.77
CA ILE A 17 -6.32 4.31 -0.44
C ILE A 17 -7.85 4.28 -0.54
N GLN A 18 -8.44 5.00 -1.50
CA GLN A 18 -9.88 4.97 -1.73
C GLN A 18 -10.39 3.60 -2.20
N ALA A 19 -9.66 2.95 -3.12
CA ALA A 19 -10.00 1.60 -3.57
C ALA A 19 -9.94 0.58 -2.44
N LEU A 20 -8.92 0.66 -1.57
CA LEU A 20 -8.77 -0.19 -0.39
C LEU A 20 -9.87 0.06 0.64
N ALA A 21 -10.28 1.31 0.84
CA ALA A 21 -11.36 1.67 1.75
C ALA A 21 -12.71 1.04 1.33
N ALA A 22 -12.95 0.86 0.03
CA ALA A 22 -14.12 0.14 -0.47
C ALA A 22 -14.14 -1.35 -0.06
N HIS A 23 -12.99 -1.91 0.30
CA HIS A 23 -12.80 -3.28 0.78
C HIS A 23 -12.56 -3.35 2.30
N SER A 24 -13.01 -2.35 3.06
CA SER A 24 -12.82 -2.27 4.52
C SER A 24 -11.35 -2.32 4.97
N ILE A 25 -10.41 -1.91 4.11
CA ILE A 25 -9.00 -1.75 4.46
C ILE A 25 -8.73 -0.26 4.66
N ILE A 26 -8.26 0.09 5.85
CA ILE A 26 -7.97 1.47 6.23
C ILE A 26 -6.47 1.69 6.45
N ALA A 27 -5.99 2.88 6.11
CA ALA A 27 -4.66 3.30 6.50
C ALA A 27 -4.64 3.58 8.01
N VAL A 28 -3.78 2.88 8.75
CA VAL A 28 -3.65 3.01 10.22
C VAL A 28 -2.42 3.78 10.65
N GLY A 29 -1.48 4.01 9.74
CA GLY A 29 -0.27 4.78 10.01
C GLY A 29 0.43 5.18 8.72
N SER A 30 1.14 6.30 8.77
CA SER A 30 2.02 6.71 7.68
C SER A 30 3.28 7.35 8.23
N GLN A 31 4.39 7.09 7.55
CA GLN A 31 5.70 7.64 7.88
C GLN A 31 6.37 8.07 6.58
N VAL A 32 6.76 9.34 6.50
CA VAL A 32 7.59 9.84 5.40
C VAL A 32 9.02 9.88 5.91
N SER A 33 9.95 9.21 5.23
CA SER A 33 11.32 9.02 5.71
C SER A 33 12.27 10.13 5.29
N ASP A 34 12.06 10.78 4.15
CA ASP A 34 13.00 11.80 3.64
C ASP A 34 12.40 12.70 2.54
N SER A 35 13.20 13.67 2.08
CA SER A 35 12.83 14.68 1.07
C SER A 35 12.78 14.17 -0.37
N PHE A 36 13.15 12.92 -0.65
CA PHE A 36 13.04 12.27 -1.95
C PHE A 36 11.66 11.59 -2.15
N GLY A 37 10.71 11.83 -1.25
CA GLY A 37 9.34 11.32 -1.36
C GLY A 37 9.21 9.84 -1.03
N ASN A 38 10.12 9.28 -0.23
CA ASN A 38 9.99 7.93 0.30
C ASN A 38 9.04 7.93 1.48
N PHE A 39 8.13 6.97 1.48
CA PHE A 39 7.14 6.84 2.53
C PHE A 39 6.77 5.40 2.78
N VAL A 40 6.20 5.15 3.95
CA VAL A 40 5.57 3.89 4.32
C VAL A 40 4.15 4.22 4.77
N VAL A 41 3.18 3.47 4.28
CA VAL A 41 1.79 3.55 4.74
C VAL A 41 1.36 2.16 5.17
N SER A 42 0.96 2.05 6.43
CA SER A 42 0.45 0.82 7.02
C SER A 42 -1.05 0.74 6.85
N PHE A 43 -1.54 -0.40 6.40
CA PHE A 43 -2.94 -0.69 6.17
C PHE A 43 -3.39 -1.87 7.03
N ARG A 44 -4.62 -1.77 7.53
CA ARG A 44 -5.27 -2.82 8.30
C ARG A 44 -6.69 -3.01 7.81
N GLY A 45 -7.04 -4.25 7.48
CA GLY A 45 -8.41 -4.70 7.24
C GLY A 45 -8.85 -5.69 8.32
N ALA A 46 -10.02 -6.31 8.14
CA ALA A 46 -10.56 -7.29 9.08
C ALA A 46 -9.67 -8.53 9.25
N SER A 47 -9.02 -8.96 8.16
CA SER A 47 -8.20 -10.18 8.12
C SER A 47 -6.84 -10.00 7.44
N LYS A 48 -6.47 -8.75 7.11
CA LYS A 48 -5.24 -8.44 6.37
C LYS A 48 -4.49 -7.31 7.03
N GLU A 49 -3.18 -7.44 7.10
CA GLU A 49 -2.29 -6.35 7.49
C GLU A 49 -1.10 -6.29 6.54
N PHE A 50 -0.89 -5.13 5.94
CA PHE A 50 0.21 -4.91 5.01
C PHE A 50 0.63 -3.45 5.01
N GLN A 51 1.76 -3.19 4.37
CA GLN A 51 2.39 -1.89 4.26
C GLN A 51 2.72 -1.63 2.80
N ILE A 52 2.48 -0.41 2.35
CA ILE A 52 2.96 0.07 1.07
C ILE A 52 4.15 0.97 1.35
N ILE A 53 5.29 0.57 0.83
CA ILE A 53 6.56 1.26 0.95
C ILE A 53 6.89 1.85 -0.40
N ARG A 54 7.12 3.16 -0.44
CA ARG A 54 7.71 3.85 -1.60
C ARG A 54 9.18 4.05 -1.33
N ASP A 55 10.02 3.46 -2.17
CA ASP A 55 11.47 3.65 -2.18
C ASP A 55 11.92 4.08 -3.57
N ARG A 56 12.48 5.28 -3.69
CA ARG A 56 13.10 5.85 -4.90
C ARG A 56 12.21 5.75 -6.15
N GLY A 57 10.91 5.95 -5.97
CA GLY A 57 9.90 5.90 -7.04
C GLY A 57 9.31 4.52 -7.31
N GLN A 58 9.81 3.47 -6.67
CA GLN A 58 9.23 2.14 -6.69
C GLN A 58 8.28 1.95 -5.51
N LEU A 59 7.23 1.17 -5.70
CA LEU A 59 6.29 0.75 -4.67
C LEU A 59 6.52 -0.72 -4.35
N ILE A 60 6.54 -1.04 -3.07
CA ILE A 60 6.76 -2.38 -2.55
C ILE A 60 5.64 -2.66 -1.55
N VAL A 61 5.08 -3.87 -1.58
CA VAL A 61 4.14 -4.34 -0.56
C VAL A 61 4.91 -5.22 0.41
N GLY A 62 4.91 -4.82 1.68
CA GLY A 62 5.46 -5.59 2.79
C GLY A 62 4.40 -5.90 3.82
N GLY A 63 4.69 -6.80 4.75
CA GLY A 63 3.77 -7.11 5.84
C GLY A 63 4.05 -8.46 6.49
N PRO A 64 3.34 -8.78 7.59
CA PRO A 64 3.43 -10.07 8.26
C PRO A 64 3.04 -11.24 7.34
N GLU A 65 2.14 -11.03 6.37
CA GLU A 65 1.66 -12.06 5.43
C GLU A 65 2.58 -12.24 4.21
N GLN A 66 3.90 -12.23 4.42
CA GLN A 66 4.90 -12.25 3.34
C GLN A 66 4.71 -13.41 2.35
N GLN A 67 4.39 -14.61 2.85
CA GLN A 67 4.20 -15.80 2.01
C GLN A 67 2.98 -15.68 1.10
N GLU A 68 1.89 -15.06 1.58
CA GLU A 68 0.70 -14.81 0.76
C GLU A 68 0.94 -13.70 -0.26
N LEU A 69 1.66 -12.66 0.13
CA LEU A 69 2.09 -11.61 -0.79
C LEU A 69 2.98 -12.16 -1.90
N GLU A 70 3.88 -13.09 -1.59
CA GLU A 70 4.72 -13.76 -2.59
C GLU A 70 3.89 -14.62 -3.56
N GLN A 71 2.96 -15.43 -3.04
CA GLN A 71 2.05 -16.22 -3.88
C GLN A 71 1.13 -15.35 -4.75
N ALA A 72 0.80 -14.15 -4.28
CA ALA A 72 0.02 -13.17 -5.05
C ALA A 72 0.88 -12.35 -6.04
N GLY A 73 2.19 -12.57 -6.10
CA GLY A 73 3.10 -11.80 -6.94
C GLY A 73 3.29 -10.34 -6.49
N LEU A 74 2.95 -10.03 -5.25
CA LEU A 74 3.08 -8.72 -4.60
C LEU A 74 4.44 -8.51 -3.94
N PHE A 75 5.21 -9.59 -3.73
CA PHE A 75 6.57 -9.54 -3.19
C PHE A 75 7.59 -9.11 -4.25
N ARG A 76 7.38 -7.94 -4.85
CA ARG A 76 8.26 -7.32 -5.85
C ARG A 76 8.14 -5.80 -5.83
N ALA A 77 9.11 -5.13 -6.45
CA ALA A 77 8.99 -3.71 -6.74
C ALA A 77 8.07 -3.47 -7.94
N PHE A 78 7.18 -2.49 -7.79
CA PHE A 78 6.29 -1.98 -8.82
C PHE A 78 6.74 -0.56 -9.19
N PRO A 79 6.85 -0.21 -10.48
CA PRO A 79 7.28 1.13 -10.90
C PRO A 79 6.21 2.21 -10.67
N GLY A 80 4.98 1.83 -10.31
CA GLY A 80 3.91 2.77 -10.01
C GLY A 80 2.62 2.10 -9.55
N PHE A 81 1.67 2.91 -9.09
CA PHE A 81 0.45 2.41 -8.45
C PHE A 81 -0.44 1.60 -9.40
N ARG A 82 -0.49 1.94 -10.70
CA ARG A 82 -1.34 1.23 -11.67
C ARG A 82 -0.98 -0.25 -11.81
N GLU A 83 0.31 -0.56 -11.75
CA GLU A 83 0.78 -1.95 -11.83
C GLU A 83 0.61 -2.69 -10.51
N LEU A 84 0.63 -1.97 -9.39
CA LEU A 84 0.39 -2.53 -8.06
C LEU A 84 -1.10 -2.78 -7.77
N GLU A 85 -1.98 -1.89 -8.22
CA GLU A 85 -3.41 -1.87 -7.88
C GLU A 85 -4.09 -3.19 -8.25
N THR A 86 -3.89 -3.68 -9.47
CA THR A 86 -4.54 -4.90 -9.96
C THR A 86 -4.20 -6.13 -9.11
N PRO A 87 -2.92 -6.52 -8.93
CA PRO A 87 -2.58 -7.68 -8.10
C PRO A 87 -2.94 -7.46 -6.63
N LEU A 88 -2.83 -6.24 -6.11
CA LEU A 88 -3.16 -5.94 -4.72
C LEU A 88 -4.66 -6.14 -4.48
N MET A 89 -5.49 -5.67 -5.41
CA MET A 89 -6.94 -5.82 -5.29
C MET A 89 -7.42 -7.26 -5.49
N GLN A 90 -6.76 -8.03 -6.36
CA GLN A 90 -7.00 -9.46 -6.46
C GLN A 90 -6.67 -10.19 -5.15
N TRP A 91 -5.53 -9.87 -4.54
CA TRP A 91 -5.15 -10.45 -3.26
C TRP A 91 -6.11 -10.05 -2.15
N VAL A 92 -6.54 -8.79 -2.08
CA VAL A 92 -7.52 -8.31 -1.10
C VAL A 92 -8.83 -9.09 -1.22
N LYS A 93 -9.39 -9.20 -2.43
CA LYS A 93 -10.65 -9.91 -2.68
C LYS A 93 -10.58 -11.41 -2.35
N ARG A 94 -9.40 -12.02 -2.51
CA ARG A 94 -9.23 -13.48 -2.30
C ARG A 94 -9.41 -13.90 -0.84
N SER A 95 -9.19 -13.02 0.14
CA SER A 95 -9.45 -13.36 1.55
C SER A 95 -10.81 -12.89 2.07
N GLU A 96 -11.64 -12.27 1.22
CA GLU A 96 -13.06 -12.02 1.52
C GLU A 96 -13.94 -13.25 1.20
N ALA A 97 -13.39 -14.27 0.52
CA ALA A 97 -14.06 -15.51 0.13
C ALA A 97 -13.72 -16.68 1.07
#